data_AF-A0A5B8Z7Z5-F1
#
_entry.id   AF-A0A5B8Z7Z5-F1
#
_cell.length_a   1.000
_cell.length_b   1.000
_cell.length_c   1.000
_cell.angle_alpha   90.00
_cell.angle_beta   90.00
_cell.angle_gamma   90.00
#
_symmetry.space_group_name_H-M   'P 1'
#
loop_
_entity.id
_entity.type
_entity.pdbx_description
1 polymer ?
#
loop_
_entity_poly.entity_id
_entity_poly.type
_entity_poly.pdbx_seq_one_letter_code
_entity_poly.pdbx_strand_id
1 'polypeptide(L)'
;MNDKDQSEFSDFSNVESQRNDLTAEELPEGAYGSQFNRDKPVENKSTPWREGQRKLSAFNYENKTLHEDLPRQMEGAHPPHDE
;
A
#
# COMPACT_ATOMS: atom_id res chain seq x y z
N MET A 1 -23.84 15.75 -10.07
CA MET A 1 -23.53 14.32 -9.95
C MET A 1 -22.25 14.14 -10.74
N ASN A 2 -21.11 14.09 -10.04
CA ASN A 2 -19.79 14.10 -10.67
C ASN A 2 -19.61 12.85 -11.55
N ASP A 3 -18.88 13.01 -12.64
CA ASP A 3 -18.38 11.99 -13.56
C ASP A 3 -17.57 10.89 -12.85
N LYS A 4 -18.24 10.02 -12.08
CA LYS A 4 -17.60 8.88 -11.36
C LYS A 4 -17.68 7.55 -12.13
N ASP A 5 -18.32 7.52 -13.30
CA ASP A 5 -18.61 6.29 -14.05
C ASP A 5 -17.95 6.27 -15.44
N GLN A 6 -16.65 6.55 -15.52
CA GLN A 6 -15.82 5.91 -16.56
C GLN A 6 -15.14 4.72 -15.88
N SER A 7 -15.82 3.58 -15.87
CA SER A 7 -15.25 2.35 -15.33
C SER A 7 -14.11 1.88 -16.22
N GLU A 8 -12.91 2.35 -15.93
CA GLU A 8 -11.70 1.62 -16.29
C GLU A 8 -11.86 0.19 -15.75
N PHE A 9 -11.52 -0.78 -16.59
CA PHE A 9 -11.61 -2.18 -16.22
C PHE A 9 -10.80 -2.42 -14.94
N SER A 10 -11.45 -2.85 -13.87
CA SER A 10 -10.81 -3.31 -12.64
C SER A 10 -11.01 -4.81 -12.47
N ASP A 11 -9.96 -5.49 -12.03
CA ASP A 11 -10.03 -6.91 -11.70
C ASP A 11 -10.76 -7.11 -10.35
N PHE A 12 -10.86 -8.35 -9.89
CA PHE A 12 -11.39 -8.65 -8.56
C PHE A 12 -10.59 -7.93 -7.47
N SER A 13 -11.28 -7.53 -6.39
CA SER A 13 -10.69 -6.74 -5.30
C SER A 13 -9.44 -7.37 -4.68
N ASN A 14 -9.41 -8.70 -4.56
CA ASN A 14 -8.24 -9.43 -4.06
C ASN A 14 -7.03 -9.36 -4.99
N VAL A 15 -7.25 -9.32 -6.31
CA VAL A 15 -6.19 -9.19 -7.32
C VAL A 15 -5.60 -7.78 -7.26
N GLU A 16 -6.46 -6.76 -7.19
CA GLU A 16 -6.02 -5.38 -7.08
C GLU A 16 -5.32 -5.10 -5.75
N SER A 17 -5.80 -5.64 -4.62
CA SER A 17 -5.08 -5.57 -3.34
C SER A 17 -3.69 -6.19 -3.41
N GLN A 18 -3.54 -7.40 -3.96
CA GLN A 18 -2.21 -8.01 -4.10
C GLN A 18 -1.27 -7.22 -5.03
N ARG A 19 -1.82 -6.55 -6.03
CA ARG A 19 -1.05 -5.73 -6.97
C ARG A 19 -0.62 -4.39 -6.37
N ASN A 20 -1.47 -3.79 -5.53
CA ASN A 20 -1.35 -2.41 -5.10
C ASN A 20 -0.84 -2.25 -3.66
N ASP A 21 -1.11 -3.21 -2.78
CA ASP A 21 -0.72 -3.14 -1.38
C ASP A 21 0.66 -3.79 -1.15
N LEU A 22 1.69 -2.94 -1.03
CA LEU A 22 3.09 -3.37 -0.87
C LEU A 22 3.40 -3.65 0.61
N THR A 23 3.80 -4.89 0.90
CA THR A 23 4.28 -5.29 2.23
C THR A 23 5.75 -4.93 2.42
N ALA A 24 6.16 -4.81 3.69
CA ALA A 24 7.58 -4.68 4.00
C ALA A 24 8.29 -6.03 3.82
N GLU A 25 9.44 -6.03 3.16
CA GLU A 25 10.31 -7.20 3.09
C GLU A 25 11.05 -7.40 4.41
N GLU A 26 11.27 -8.66 4.79
CA GLU A 26 11.99 -9.03 6.02
C GLU A 26 13.51 -8.81 5.88
N LEU A 27 14.04 -9.01 4.67
CA LEU A 27 15.46 -8.94 4.34
C LEU A 27 15.66 -8.12 3.05
N PRO A 28 15.38 -6.81 3.07
CA PRO A 28 15.43 -5.96 1.88
C PRO A 28 16.85 -5.78 1.30
N GLU A 29 17.89 -6.03 2.11
CA GLU A 29 19.29 -6.15 1.69
C GLU A 29 19.66 -7.55 1.15
N GLY A 30 18.77 -8.52 1.30
CA GLY A 30 18.96 -9.92 0.92
C GLY A 30 19.30 -10.85 2.09
N ALA A 31 19.44 -12.15 1.78
CA ALA A 31 19.74 -13.16 2.78
C ALA A 31 21.04 -12.88 3.55
N TYR A 32 21.15 -13.39 4.78
CA TYR A 32 22.37 -13.28 5.57
C TYR A 32 23.60 -13.76 4.79
N GLY A 33 24.61 -12.89 4.67
CA GLY A 33 25.83 -13.14 3.90
C GLY A 33 25.73 -12.85 2.39
N SER A 34 24.60 -12.33 1.91
CA SER A 34 24.41 -11.87 0.53
C SER A 34 25.41 -10.76 0.19
N GLN A 35 26.02 -10.85 -0.99
CA GLN A 35 26.84 -9.77 -1.57
C GLN A 35 25.98 -8.72 -2.30
N PHE A 36 24.68 -9.00 -2.50
CA PHE A 36 23.76 -8.10 -3.18
C PHE A 36 23.48 -6.88 -2.30
N ASN A 37 23.42 -5.69 -2.91
CA ASN A 37 23.13 -4.41 -2.24
C ASN A 37 23.99 -4.07 -1.00
N ARG A 38 25.13 -4.74 -0.77
CA ARG A 38 25.98 -4.55 0.42
C ARG A 38 26.34 -3.09 0.70
N ASP A 39 26.65 -2.35 -0.35
CA ASP A 39 27.13 -0.96 -0.27
C ASP A 39 26.07 0.03 -0.79
N LYS A 40 24.81 -0.41 -0.95
CA LYS A 40 23.70 0.41 -1.43
C LYS A 40 22.68 0.63 -0.32
N PRO A 41 22.05 1.82 -0.24
CA PRO A 41 20.95 2.02 0.69
C PRO A 41 19.78 1.11 0.35
N VAL A 42 19.08 0.65 1.37
CA VAL A 42 17.82 -0.08 1.19
C VAL A 42 16.78 0.89 0.65
N GLU A 43 16.21 0.52 -0.49
CA GLU A 43 15.09 1.23 -1.11
C GLU A 43 13.81 0.43 -0.90
N ASN A 44 12.69 1.14 -0.70
CA ASN A 44 11.39 0.49 -0.52
C ASN A 44 10.91 -0.22 -1.80
N LYS A 45 11.35 0.24 -2.98
CA LYS A 45 10.89 -0.29 -4.26
C LYS A 45 11.95 -0.18 -5.35
N SER A 46 12.18 -1.28 -6.06
CA SER A 46 13.08 -1.34 -7.23
C SER A 46 12.41 -0.94 -8.55
N THR A 47 11.08 -0.82 -8.57
CA THR A 47 10.29 -0.46 -9.76
C THR A 47 9.55 0.87 -9.54
N PRO A 48 9.30 1.66 -10.60
CA PRO A 48 8.52 2.90 -10.47
C PRO A 48 7.14 2.66 -9.86
N TRP A 49 6.65 3.61 -9.07
CA TRP A 49 5.30 3.56 -8.51
C TRP A 49 4.24 3.49 -9.62
N ARG A 50 3.25 2.63 -9.43
CA ARG A 50 2.06 2.57 -10.27
C ARG A 50 0.91 3.28 -9.56
N GLU A 51 -0.08 3.70 -10.32
CA GLU A 51 -1.30 4.26 -9.76
C GLU A 51 -1.97 3.25 -8.81
N GLY A 52 -2.54 3.76 -7.71
CA GLY A 52 -3.14 2.95 -6.65
C GLY A 52 -2.15 2.24 -5.71
N GLN A 53 -0.85 2.15 -6.04
CA GLN A 53 0.11 1.47 -5.17
C GLN A 53 0.38 2.23 -3.87
N ARG A 54 0.42 1.49 -2.77
CA ARG A 54 0.64 2.03 -1.42
C ARG A 54 1.39 1.05 -0.53
N LYS A 55 2.11 1.57 0.47
CA LYS A 55 2.73 0.75 1.50
C LYS A 55 1.67 0.34 2.53
N LEU A 56 1.62 -0.95 2.87
CA LEU A 56 0.89 -1.43 4.03
C LEU A 56 1.56 -0.95 5.32
N SER A 57 0.79 -0.23 6.12
CA SER A 57 1.19 0.21 7.45
C SER A 57 0.51 -0.67 8.49
N ALA A 58 1.27 -1.11 9.50
CA ALA A 58 0.75 -1.86 10.64
C ALA A 58 -0.18 -1.02 11.54
N PHE A 59 -0.29 0.29 11.31
CA PHE A 59 -1.11 1.22 12.10
C PHE A 59 -2.42 1.62 11.41
N ASN A 60 -2.70 1.02 10.25
CA ASN A 60 -3.95 1.19 9.52
C ASN A 60 -4.92 0.04 9.81
N TYR A 61 -6.18 0.22 9.42
CA TYR A 61 -7.20 -0.80 9.56
C TYR A 61 -6.89 -2.02 8.68
N GLU A 62 -7.09 -3.22 9.21
CA GLU A 62 -6.94 -4.47 8.48
C GLU A 62 -7.96 -4.59 7.33
N ASN A 63 -9.20 -4.14 7.58
CA ASN A 63 -10.26 -4.10 6.58
C ASN A 63 -10.67 -2.65 6.33
N LYS A 64 -10.06 -2.02 5.33
CA LYS A 64 -10.28 -0.62 5.00
C LYS A 64 -11.69 -0.34 4.47
N THR A 65 -12.23 -1.25 3.67
CA THR A 65 -13.58 -1.12 3.09
C THR A 65 -14.65 -1.03 4.19
N LEU A 66 -14.48 -1.74 5.30
CA LEU A 66 -15.39 -1.62 6.44
C LEU A 66 -15.31 -0.26 7.16
N HIS A 67 -14.22 0.48 6.95
CA HIS A 67 -13.92 1.77 7.57
C HIS A 67 -13.93 2.92 6.54
N GLU A 68 -14.47 2.68 5.35
CA GLU A 68 -14.67 3.70 4.31
C GLU A 68 -15.68 4.75 4.79
N ASP A 69 -15.37 6.03 4.56
CA ASP A 69 -16.13 7.19 5.03
C ASP A 69 -16.30 7.27 6.56
N LEU A 70 -15.48 6.54 7.32
CA LEU A 70 -15.52 6.49 8.78
C LEU A 70 -14.24 7.09 9.39
N PRO A 71 -14.17 8.43 9.53
CA PRO A 71 -13.00 9.08 10.11
C PRO A 71 -12.87 8.74 11.60
N ARG A 72 -11.61 8.67 12.07
CA ARG A 72 -11.29 8.46 13.48
C ARG A 72 -11.79 9.66 14.32
N GLN A 73 -12.58 9.39 15.36
CA GLN A 73 -13.15 10.41 16.25
C GLN A 73 -12.17 10.84 17.36
N MET A 74 -10.93 11.15 16.98
CA MET A 74 -9.89 11.62 17.88
C MET A 74 -9.21 12.84 17.26
N GLU A 75 -9.00 13.88 18.07
CA GLU A 75 -8.30 15.08 17.63
C GLU A 75 -6.86 14.75 17.22
N GLY A 76 -6.43 15.25 16.06
CA GLY A 76 -5.11 14.96 15.49
C GLY A 76 -4.95 13.56 14.90
N ALA A 77 -6.04 12.79 14.76
CA ALA A 77 -5.96 11.46 14.17
C ALA A 77 -5.54 11.51 12.70
N HIS A 78 -4.67 10.57 12.31
CA HIS A 78 -4.31 10.37 10.90
C HIS A 78 -5.53 9.95 10.07
N PRO A 79 -5.66 10.44 8.83
CA PRO A 79 -6.65 9.93 7.88
C PRO A 79 -6.48 8.42 7.66
N PRO A 80 -7.59 7.65 7.56
CA PRO A 80 -7.52 6.20 7.41
C PRO A 80 -7.03 5.72 6.03
N HIS A 81 -7.03 6.58 5.01
CA HIS A 81 -6.66 6.24 3.64
C HIS A 81 -7.43 5.01 3.14
N ASP A 82 -8.74 5.16 3.16
CA ASP A 82 -9.80 4.18 2.93
C ASP A 82 -10.16 3.95 1.47
N GLU A 83 -9.90 4.92 0.59
CA GLU A 83 -9.85 4.73 -0.88
C GLU A 83 -8.65 3.85 -1.28
#